data_AF-A0A1A0D9T4-F1
#
_entry.id   AF-A0A1A0D9T4-F1
#
_cell.length_a   1.000
_cell.length_b   1.000
_cell.length_c   1.000
_cell.angle_alpha   90.00
_cell.angle_beta   90.00
_cell.angle_gamma   90.00
#
_symmetry.space_group_name_H-M   'P 1'
#
loop_
_entity.id
_entity.type
_entity.pdbx_description
1 polymer ?
#
loop_
_entity_poly.entity_id
_entity_poly.type
_entity_poly.pdbx_seq_one_letter_code
_entity_poly.pdbx_strand_id
1 'polypeptide(L)'
;MVPPATDLSPQQGEQDRNSSPKLTLSRIWALVCNPAPGRLGYALRMAAGCTTTVLVGEIWQVPDLAVPALVTMALWQKDRVTNALAAIGLNIIILFLLAFVYGLIRLTLDHPLWLIIVIALLSFGFFFLGSASKLKPVAYMLGLIIVYALIAIDQVPVGEIVTRAILYADLFLAVPGAVMVVLGLLICPSPKTILTEGITERLKLSISLLQNPDPTLLDHASGLLNTGASEMMRNVKMAKLEKIWSPQDLACLQQAANASVAVLALSLNAARSEATASAELLNTLNEMATIFARGDYPTNIIPPTNPEKCTTLRKLASLLPTFTTSVTVESEKPEKSSGFFFPDAFRNPDHIRFAVKGTAAVMSSYLLFKMLDWPGIHTCIITCFIVALPTTGEMISKLTLRITGALIGGSIGILSIIWVMPHLDGVTGFLVLIFSVSLLAAWVKAGNQRIAYAGFQIGLAFYLTDLNGYGPTSDMTTARDRIVGIMIGNFITYAIFTSFWPASARNMVPAKLKALFQLLRKQATAPTLQQREALFAQAQSALDAAKLTLEYTQTEPANPGADTQQHQNQLATWHNTLIQADHLATNLLEDTPAHTTAYIEQLERNAQ
;
A
#
# COMPACT_ATOMS: atom_id res chain seq x y z
N MET A 1 -26.11 38.13 -8.27
CA MET A 1 -26.83 37.20 -7.39
C MET A 1 -26.34 35.81 -7.72
N VAL A 2 -25.69 35.16 -6.76
CA VAL A 2 -25.15 33.80 -6.85
C VAL A 2 -26.34 32.84 -6.85
N PRO A 3 -26.47 31.89 -7.79
CA PRO A 3 -27.49 30.85 -7.66
C PRO A 3 -27.13 29.97 -6.45
N PRO A 4 -28.11 29.56 -5.64
CA PRO A 4 -27.86 28.78 -4.43
C PRO A 4 -27.21 27.43 -4.79
N ALA A 5 -26.28 27.01 -3.95
CA ALA A 5 -25.62 25.72 -4.01
C ALA A 5 -26.56 24.59 -3.57
N THR A 6 -27.56 24.25 -4.39
CA THR A 6 -28.40 23.04 -4.23
C THR A 6 -29.06 22.72 -5.56
N ASP A 7 -28.34 22.03 -6.44
CA ASP A 7 -28.94 21.23 -7.52
C ASP A 7 -28.35 19.80 -7.49
N LEU A 8 -28.25 19.25 -6.27
CA LEU A 8 -28.34 17.81 -6.08
C LEU A 8 -29.81 17.55 -5.75
N SER A 9 -30.46 16.69 -6.52
CA SER A 9 -31.84 16.28 -6.25
C SER A 9 -31.96 15.80 -4.79
N PRO A 10 -33.05 16.08 -4.06
CA PRO A 10 -33.20 15.69 -2.65
C PRO A 10 -32.94 14.20 -2.40
N GLN A 11 -33.22 13.35 -3.39
CA GLN A 11 -32.98 11.91 -3.35
C GLN A 11 -31.50 11.52 -3.47
N GLN A 12 -30.69 12.23 -4.26
CA GLN A 12 -29.23 12.00 -4.33
C GLN A 12 -28.53 12.48 -3.06
N GLY A 13 -28.96 13.61 -2.48
CA GLY A 13 -28.43 14.12 -1.22
C GLY A 13 -28.74 13.23 0.00
N GLU A 14 -29.89 12.55 0.01
CA GLU A 14 -30.25 11.57 1.06
C GLU A 14 -29.57 10.20 0.88
N GLN A 15 -29.39 9.72 -0.36
CA GLN A 15 -28.61 8.51 -0.64
C GLN A 15 -27.13 8.70 -0.29
N ASP A 16 -26.54 9.86 -0.60
CA ASP A 16 -25.15 10.17 -0.24
C ASP A 16 -24.99 10.42 1.27
N ARG A 17 -25.97 11.04 1.96
CA ARG A 17 -25.96 11.18 3.44
C ARG A 17 -25.91 9.85 4.17
N ASN A 18 -26.64 8.84 3.67
CA ASN A 18 -26.65 7.49 4.23
C ASN A 18 -25.47 6.62 3.74
N SER A 19 -24.70 7.07 2.77
CA SER A 19 -23.52 6.37 2.22
C SER A 19 -22.25 6.58 3.04
N SER A 20 -22.36 6.74 4.37
CA SER A 20 -21.20 6.65 5.26
C SER A 20 -20.54 5.28 5.03
N PRO A 21 -19.32 5.19 4.48
CA PRO A 21 -18.82 3.97 3.88
C PRO A 21 -18.29 3.05 4.97
N LYS A 22 -19.19 2.45 5.76
CA LYS A 22 -18.83 1.29 6.56
C LYS A 22 -18.43 0.19 5.57
N LEU A 23 -17.26 -0.40 5.77
CA LEU A 23 -16.79 -1.57 5.04
C LEU A 23 -17.69 -2.76 5.37
N THR A 24 -18.85 -2.86 4.71
CA THR A 24 -19.74 -4.00 4.85
C THR A 24 -19.04 -5.24 4.32
N LEU A 25 -19.32 -6.42 4.91
CA LEU A 25 -18.78 -7.71 4.47
C LEU A 25 -19.00 -7.96 2.97
N SER A 26 -20.11 -7.49 2.40
CA SER A 26 -20.39 -7.55 0.96
C SER A 26 -19.37 -6.78 0.12
N ARG A 27 -18.93 -5.61 0.59
CA ARG A 27 -17.92 -4.78 -0.09
C ARG A 27 -16.53 -5.39 0.03
N ILE A 28 -16.21 -5.99 1.19
CA ILE A 28 -14.96 -6.73 1.38
C ILE A 28 -14.92 -7.95 0.44
N TRP A 29 -16.01 -8.70 0.36
CA TRP A 29 -16.14 -9.83 -0.54
C TRP A 29 -16.01 -9.40 -2.01
N ALA A 30 -16.67 -8.30 -2.40
CA ALA A 30 -16.51 -7.73 -3.75
C ALA A 30 -15.05 -7.36 -4.05
N LEU A 31 -14.31 -6.79 -3.08
CA LEU A 31 -12.88 -6.49 -3.24
C LEU A 31 -12.02 -7.76 -3.37
N VAL A 32 -12.36 -8.83 -2.66
CA VAL A 32 -11.69 -10.12 -2.79
C VAL A 32 -11.96 -10.74 -4.17
N CYS A 33 -13.20 -10.69 -4.64
CA CYS A 33 -13.61 -11.29 -5.91
C CYS A 33 -13.28 -10.45 -7.15
N ASN A 34 -13.00 -9.14 -7.01
CA ASN A 34 -12.75 -8.27 -8.16
C ASN A 34 -11.46 -8.68 -8.91
N PRO A 35 -11.57 -9.19 -10.16
CA PRO A 35 -10.44 -9.56 -10.95
C PRO A 35 -9.86 -8.32 -11.63
N ALA A 36 -9.16 -7.48 -10.87
CA ALA A 36 -8.37 -6.40 -11.47
C ALA A 36 -7.37 -7.02 -12.47
N PRO A 37 -7.28 -6.51 -13.71
CA PRO A 37 -6.38 -7.08 -14.72
C PRO A 37 -4.93 -7.03 -14.23
N GLY A 38 -4.19 -8.11 -14.48
CA GLY A 38 -2.82 -8.28 -13.97
C GLY A 38 -2.71 -8.75 -12.51
N ARG A 39 -3.79 -8.71 -11.71
CA ARG A 39 -3.80 -9.21 -10.31
C ARG A 39 -3.44 -10.68 -10.22
N LEU A 40 -4.04 -11.52 -11.07
CA LEU A 40 -3.77 -12.97 -11.10
C LEU A 40 -2.32 -13.24 -11.49
N GLY A 41 -1.84 -12.57 -12.55
CA GLY A 41 -0.45 -12.69 -12.99
C GLY A 41 0.52 -12.35 -11.87
N TYR A 42 0.32 -11.22 -11.18
CA TYR A 42 1.15 -10.85 -10.04
C TYR A 42 1.09 -11.84 -8.88
N ALA A 43 -0.11 -12.32 -8.52
CA ALA A 43 -0.29 -13.31 -7.46
C ALA A 43 0.41 -14.64 -7.77
N LEU A 44 0.31 -15.13 -9.01
CA LEU A 44 1.01 -16.34 -9.47
C LEU A 44 2.53 -16.21 -9.38
N ARG A 45 3.08 -15.06 -9.80
CA ARG A 45 4.53 -14.80 -9.73
C ARG A 45 5.02 -14.74 -8.29
N MET A 46 4.27 -14.10 -7.41
CA MET A 46 4.59 -14.05 -5.98
C MET A 46 4.53 -15.44 -5.35
N ALA A 47 3.49 -16.23 -5.64
CA ALA A 47 3.36 -17.59 -5.14
C ALA A 47 4.50 -18.50 -5.64
N ALA A 48 4.88 -18.37 -6.91
CA ALA A 48 6.04 -19.07 -7.47
C ALA A 48 7.34 -18.64 -6.77
N GLY A 49 7.51 -17.35 -6.47
CA GLY A 49 8.63 -16.84 -5.68
C GLY A 49 8.72 -17.47 -4.29
N CYS A 50 7.63 -17.43 -3.52
CA CYS A 50 7.57 -18.04 -2.19
C CYS A 50 7.87 -19.55 -2.25
N THR A 51 7.26 -20.26 -3.20
CA THR A 51 7.42 -21.71 -3.37
C THR A 51 8.86 -22.07 -3.79
N THR A 52 9.47 -21.27 -4.65
CA THR A 52 10.88 -21.46 -5.06
C THR A 52 11.82 -21.20 -3.88
N THR A 53 11.54 -20.19 -3.05
CA THR A 53 12.29 -19.95 -1.81
C THR A 53 12.21 -21.14 -0.86
N VAL A 54 11.01 -21.72 -0.68
CA VAL A 54 10.84 -22.94 0.14
C VAL A 54 11.57 -24.13 -0.49
N LEU A 55 11.47 -24.33 -1.80
CA LEU A 55 12.18 -25.40 -2.51
C LEU A 55 13.70 -25.29 -2.33
N VAL A 56 14.27 -24.10 -2.51
CA VAL A 56 15.71 -23.87 -2.30
C VAL A 56 16.05 -24.16 -0.84
N GLY A 57 15.25 -23.68 0.10
CA GLY A 57 15.47 -23.95 1.51
C GLY A 57 15.38 -25.44 1.88
N GLU A 58 14.46 -26.20 1.28
CA GLU A 58 14.37 -27.66 1.44
C GLU A 58 15.58 -28.38 0.83
N ILE A 59 16.04 -27.97 -0.36
CA ILE A 59 17.22 -28.59 -1.00
C ILE A 59 18.48 -28.37 -0.16
N TRP A 60 18.67 -27.14 0.32
CA TRP A 60 19.88 -26.73 1.04
C TRP A 60 19.77 -26.93 2.55
N GLN A 61 18.63 -27.45 3.03
CA GLN A 61 18.33 -27.65 4.45
C GLN A 61 18.62 -26.37 5.26
N VAL A 62 17.97 -25.28 4.83
CA VAL A 62 18.03 -23.98 5.50
C VAL A 62 17.08 -24.00 6.70
N PRO A 63 17.54 -23.68 7.92
CA PRO A 63 16.68 -23.70 9.10
C PRO A 63 15.58 -22.64 9.01
N ASP A 64 14.41 -22.97 9.57
CA ASP A 64 13.24 -22.08 9.68
C ASP A 64 12.78 -21.49 8.33
N LEU A 65 12.17 -22.33 7.49
CA LEU A 65 11.71 -21.96 6.14
C LEU A 65 10.56 -20.94 6.14
N ALA A 66 9.91 -20.72 7.28
CA ALA A 66 8.84 -19.76 7.42
C ALA A 66 9.33 -18.33 7.14
N VAL A 67 10.51 -17.97 7.67
CA VAL A 67 11.04 -16.61 7.56
C VAL A 67 11.47 -16.26 6.12
N PRO A 68 12.25 -17.10 5.40
CA PRO A 68 12.56 -16.88 3.98
C PRO A 68 11.31 -16.73 3.10
N ALA A 69 10.33 -17.62 3.27
CA ALA A 69 9.07 -17.57 2.51
C ALA A 69 8.30 -16.27 2.78
N LEU A 70 8.23 -15.87 4.06
CA LEU A 70 7.63 -14.61 4.47
C LEU A 70 8.35 -13.40 3.88
N VAL A 71 9.68 -13.35 3.96
CA VAL A 71 10.49 -12.23 3.45
C VAL A 71 10.31 -12.11 1.93
N THR A 72 10.30 -13.24 1.22
CA THR A 72 9.99 -13.27 -0.22
C THR A 72 8.61 -12.68 -0.47
N MET A 73 7.58 -13.18 0.24
CA MET A 73 6.21 -12.69 0.08
C MET A 73 6.13 -11.19 0.37
N ALA A 74 6.73 -10.72 1.48
CA ALA A 74 6.72 -9.34 1.94
C ALA A 74 7.28 -8.39 0.89
N LEU A 75 8.45 -8.72 0.34
CA LEU A 75 9.25 -7.83 -0.48
C LEU A 75 9.03 -8.00 -1.98
N TRP A 76 8.39 -9.08 -2.44
CA TRP A 76 8.11 -9.30 -3.86
C TRP A 76 7.41 -8.08 -4.50
N GLN A 77 7.94 -7.61 -5.62
CA GLN A 77 7.46 -6.43 -6.35
C GLN A 77 6.85 -6.80 -7.70
N LYS A 78 6.05 -5.88 -8.27
CA LYS A 78 5.35 -6.10 -9.56
C LYS A 78 6.32 -6.18 -10.74
N ASP A 79 7.40 -5.39 -10.71
CA ASP A 79 8.37 -5.25 -11.79
C ASP A 79 9.75 -5.82 -11.41
N ARG A 80 10.50 -6.24 -12.43
CA ARG A 80 11.82 -6.87 -12.25
C ARG A 80 12.88 -5.95 -11.63
N VAL A 81 12.84 -4.65 -11.91
CA VAL A 81 13.87 -3.69 -11.45
C VAL A 81 13.71 -3.45 -9.96
N THR A 82 12.49 -3.14 -9.50
CA THR A 82 12.20 -2.96 -8.08
C THR A 82 12.42 -4.27 -7.32
N ASN A 83 12.13 -5.43 -7.91
CA ASN A 83 12.43 -6.72 -7.27
C ASN A 83 13.93 -6.92 -7.05
N ALA A 84 14.76 -6.63 -8.06
CA ALA A 84 16.21 -6.73 -7.97
C ALA A 84 16.79 -5.70 -6.97
N LEU A 85 16.32 -4.45 -7.01
CA LEU A 85 16.74 -3.41 -6.06
C LEU A 85 16.34 -3.74 -4.63
N ALA A 86 15.12 -4.25 -4.42
CA ALA A 86 14.65 -4.68 -3.10
C ALA A 86 15.51 -5.83 -2.56
N ALA A 87 15.88 -6.79 -3.41
CA ALA A 87 16.73 -7.92 -3.04
C ALA A 87 18.17 -7.50 -2.69
N ILE A 88 18.78 -6.62 -3.49
CA ILE A 88 20.13 -6.09 -3.22
C ILE A 88 20.09 -5.26 -1.94
N GLY A 89 19.11 -4.35 -1.82
CA GLY A 89 18.92 -3.52 -0.64
C GLY A 89 18.72 -4.35 0.63
N LEU A 90 17.92 -5.41 0.55
CA LEU A 90 17.72 -6.37 1.62
C LEU A 90 19.07 -6.95 2.09
N ASN A 91 19.82 -7.60 1.20
CA ASN A 91 21.11 -8.23 1.54
C ASN A 91 22.09 -7.25 2.18
N ILE A 92 22.22 -6.04 1.61
CA ILE A 92 23.09 -5.00 2.18
C ILE A 92 22.64 -4.62 3.59
N ILE A 93 21.34 -4.35 3.77
CA ILE A 93 20.77 -3.96 5.07
C ILE A 93 21.04 -5.04 6.11
N ILE A 94 20.87 -6.31 5.76
CA ILE A 94 21.05 -7.44 6.68
C ILE A 94 22.50 -7.59 7.10
N LEU A 95 23.45 -7.46 6.18
CA LEU A 95 24.87 -7.53 6.53
C LEU A 95 25.23 -6.47 7.58
N PHE A 96 24.76 -5.23 7.39
CA PHE A 96 24.91 -4.18 8.39
C PHE A 96 24.17 -4.51 9.69
N LEU A 97 22.97 -5.09 9.58
CA LEU A 97 22.14 -5.48 10.71
C LEU A 97 22.79 -6.54 11.58
N LEU A 98 23.31 -7.60 10.97
CA LEU A 98 23.98 -8.71 11.63
C LEU A 98 25.27 -8.23 12.28
N ALA A 99 26.05 -7.37 11.62
CA ALA A 99 27.22 -6.75 12.22
C ALA A 99 26.85 -5.89 13.44
N PHE A 100 25.76 -5.13 13.36
CA PHE A 100 25.26 -4.30 14.46
C PHE A 100 24.75 -5.15 15.63
N VAL A 101 23.92 -6.17 15.35
CA VAL A 101 23.40 -7.13 16.33
C VAL A 101 24.55 -7.89 17.01
N TYR A 102 25.56 -8.33 16.25
CA TYR A 102 26.76 -8.97 16.81
C TYR A 102 27.49 -8.05 17.79
N GLY A 103 27.67 -6.77 17.43
CA GLY A 103 28.24 -5.76 18.32
C GLY A 103 27.43 -5.57 19.61
N LEU A 104 26.10 -5.53 19.51
CA LEU A 104 25.21 -5.41 20.66
C LEU A 104 25.22 -6.65 21.55
N ILE A 105 25.25 -7.85 20.96
CA ILE A 105 25.34 -9.10 21.73
C ILE A 105 26.60 -9.12 22.58
N ARG A 106 27.74 -8.67 22.04
CA ARG A 106 28.99 -8.55 22.80
C ARG A 106 28.85 -7.60 24.00
N LEU A 107 28.00 -6.59 23.90
CA LEU A 107 27.74 -5.62 24.97
C LEU A 107 26.74 -6.15 26.01
N THR A 108 25.77 -6.96 25.60
CA THR A 108 24.70 -7.48 26.46
C THR A 108 25.00 -8.86 27.07
N LEU A 109 26.00 -9.57 26.55
CA LEU A 109 26.43 -10.88 27.04
C LEU A 109 26.71 -10.80 28.55
N ASP A 110 26.22 -11.80 29.30
CA ASP A 110 26.35 -11.94 30.76
C ASP A 110 25.60 -10.91 31.63
N HIS A 111 24.82 -10.00 31.02
CA HIS A 111 24.12 -8.94 31.74
C HIS A 111 22.63 -8.81 31.34
N PRO A 112 21.72 -9.55 31.99
CA PRO A 112 20.29 -9.54 31.62
C PRO A 112 19.64 -8.16 31.77
N LEU A 113 20.08 -7.33 32.72
CA LEU A 113 19.57 -5.96 32.87
C LEU A 113 19.98 -5.04 31.70
N TRP A 114 21.19 -5.22 31.16
CA TRP A 114 21.64 -4.45 30.00
C TRP A 114 20.83 -4.78 28.76
N LEU A 115 20.42 -6.03 28.57
CA LEU A 115 19.53 -6.43 27.48
C LEU A 115 18.19 -5.68 27.52
N ILE A 116 17.56 -5.59 28.70
CA ILE A 116 16.28 -4.87 28.90
C ILE A 116 16.44 -3.39 28.53
N ILE A 117 17.52 -2.75 28.99
CA ILE A 117 17.81 -1.34 28.70
C ILE A 117 18.04 -1.13 27.20
N VAL A 118 18.82 -2.01 26.56
CA VAL A 118 19.09 -1.94 25.12
C VAL A 118 17.80 -2.11 24.31
N ILE A 119 16.93 -3.06 24.67
CA ILE A 119 15.63 -3.25 24.02
C ILE A 119 14.77 -1.98 24.14
N ALA A 120 14.71 -1.38 25.34
CA ALA A 120 13.95 -0.15 25.56
C ALA A 120 14.49 1.03 24.74
N LEU A 121 15.81 1.24 24.74
CA LEU A 121 16.48 2.32 24.01
C LEU A 121 16.35 2.16 22.50
N LEU A 122 16.55 0.95 21.97
CA LEU A 122 16.38 0.67 20.55
C LEU A 122 14.94 0.85 20.12
N SER A 123 13.98 0.33 20.90
CA SER A 123 12.56 0.50 20.61
C SER A 123 12.20 1.98 20.55
N PHE A 124 12.62 2.77 21.56
CA PHE A 124 12.41 4.21 21.58
C PHE A 124 13.05 4.90 20.37
N GLY A 125 14.32 4.58 20.09
CA GLY A 125 15.08 5.14 18.99
C GLY A 125 14.42 4.87 17.63
N PHE A 126 13.99 3.65 17.35
CA PHE A 126 13.37 3.29 16.07
C PHE A 126 11.95 3.82 15.93
N PHE A 127 11.14 3.86 17.00
CA PHE A 127 9.82 4.51 16.95
C PHE A 127 9.95 6.04 16.79
N PHE A 128 10.92 6.66 17.45
CA PHE A 128 11.22 8.08 17.24
C PHE A 128 11.67 8.32 15.79
N LEU A 129 12.62 7.53 15.31
CA LEU A 129 13.15 7.64 13.96
C LEU A 129 12.07 7.46 12.89
N GLY A 130 11.16 6.50 13.03
CA GLY A 130 10.13 6.32 12.02
C GLY A 130 9.05 7.41 12.04
N SER A 131 8.81 8.06 13.18
CA SER A 131 7.85 9.17 13.23
C SER A 131 8.49 10.50 12.80
N ALA A 132 9.76 10.73 13.15
CA ALA A 132 10.46 12.00 12.98
C ALA A 132 11.32 12.07 11.69
N SER A 133 11.49 10.98 10.95
CA SER A 133 12.30 10.93 9.73
C SER A 133 11.57 10.40 8.51
N LYS A 134 12.22 10.53 7.35
CA LYS A 134 11.74 10.00 6.07
C LYS A 134 11.73 8.48 5.98
N LEU A 135 12.28 7.75 6.95
CA LEU A 135 12.22 6.28 6.98
C LEU A 135 10.78 5.76 7.18
N LYS A 136 9.90 6.53 7.87
CA LYS A 136 8.49 6.17 8.07
C LYS A 136 8.35 4.70 8.58
N PRO A 137 7.46 3.80 8.07
CA PRO A 137 7.41 2.40 8.51
C PRO A 137 8.72 1.61 8.43
N VAL A 138 9.69 2.00 7.61
CA VAL A 138 10.95 1.25 7.46
C VAL A 138 11.76 1.26 8.75
N ALA A 139 11.76 2.37 9.50
CA ALA A 139 12.47 2.43 10.78
C ALA A 139 11.92 1.44 11.80
N TYR A 140 10.59 1.31 11.90
CA TYR A 140 9.96 0.36 12.83
C TYR A 140 10.27 -1.09 12.44
N MET A 141 10.33 -1.38 11.13
CA MET A 141 10.73 -2.69 10.63
C MET A 141 12.19 -3.01 10.96
N LEU A 142 13.11 -2.05 10.84
CA LEU A 142 14.50 -2.24 11.25
C LEU A 142 14.61 -2.47 12.77
N GLY A 143 13.88 -1.68 13.56
CA GLY A 143 13.82 -1.85 15.01
C GLY A 143 13.27 -3.21 15.42
N LEU A 144 12.21 -3.67 14.75
CA LEU A 144 11.66 -5.01 14.92
C LEU A 144 12.72 -6.08 14.72
N ILE A 145 13.44 -6.07 13.60
CA ILE A 145 14.39 -7.14 13.29
C ILE A 145 15.52 -7.16 14.32
N ILE A 146 16.06 -6.00 14.71
CA ILE A 146 17.15 -5.91 15.70
C ILE A 146 16.69 -6.38 17.07
N VAL A 147 15.57 -5.83 17.56
CA VAL A 147 15.05 -6.15 18.90
C VAL A 147 14.65 -7.63 18.97
N TYR A 148 13.99 -8.14 17.94
CA TYR A 148 13.65 -9.57 17.88
C TYR A 148 14.89 -10.46 17.82
N ALA A 149 15.91 -10.11 17.02
CA ALA A 149 17.15 -10.87 16.96
C ALA A 149 17.84 -10.96 18.33
N LEU A 150 17.88 -9.86 19.09
CA LEU A 150 18.42 -9.87 20.45
C LEU A 150 17.62 -10.78 21.39
N ILE A 151 16.29 -10.73 21.32
CA ILE A 151 15.40 -11.56 22.16
C ILE A 151 15.49 -13.05 21.80
N ALA A 152 15.61 -13.37 20.52
CA ALA A 152 15.77 -14.74 20.05
C ALA A 152 17.12 -15.33 20.47
N ILE A 153 18.19 -14.54 20.39
CA ILE A 153 19.55 -14.96 20.76
C ILE A 153 19.68 -15.16 22.27
N ASP A 154 18.99 -14.38 23.08
CA ASP A 154 18.94 -14.55 24.54
C ASP A 154 18.34 -15.90 24.98
N GLN A 155 17.58 -16.58 24.12
CA GLN A 155 17.05 -17.92 24.40
C GLN A 155 18.06 -19.04 24.11
N VAL A 156 19.23 -18.72 23.53
CA VAL A 156 20.22 -19.70 23.11
C VAL A 156 21.33 -19.82 24.17
N PRO A 157 21.47 -20.98 24.84
CA PRO A 157 22.33 -21.11 26.03
C PRO A 157 23.85 -21.19 25.74
N VAL A 158 24.30 -21.19 24.47
CA VAL A 158 25.73 -21.37 24.12
C VAL A 158 26.18 -20.41 23.03
N GLY A 159 27.28 -19.67 23.26
CA GLY A 159 27.82 -18.67 22.32
C GLY A 159 28.26 -19.20 20.95
N GLU A 160 28.63 -20.48 20.85
CA GLU A 160 28.88 -21.14 19.56
C GLU A 160 27.61 -21.23 18.71
N ILE A 161 26.48 -21.56 19.35
CA ILE A 161 25.17 -21.61 18.68
C ILE A 161 24.76 -20.20 18.25
N VAL A 162 25.10 -19.16 19.01
CA VAL A 162 24.86 -17.76 18.62
C VAL A 162 25.60 -17.39 17.35
N THR A 163 26.88 -17.74 17.25
CA THR A 163 27.68 -17.45 16.03
C THR A 163 27.12 -18.20 14.82
N ARG A 164 26.74 -19.47 15.00
CA ARG A 164 26.11 -20.28 13.97
C ARG A 164 24.71 -19.77 13.59
N ALA A 165 23.92 -19.28 14.55
CA ALA A 165 22.62 -18.68 14.31
C ALA A 165 22.73 -17.37 13.49
N ILE A 166 23.75 -16.56 13.75
CA ILE A 166 24.04 -15.35 12.95
C ILE A 166 24.42 -15.72 11.51
N LEU A 167 25.26 -16.74 11.32
CA LEU A 167 25.61 -17.23 9.99
C LEU A 167 24.40 -17.80 9.24
N TYR A 168 23.55 -18.57 9.93
CA TYR A 168 22.29 -19.02 9.33
C TYR A 168 21.32 -17.88 9.05
N ALA A 169 21.36 -16.80 9.84
CA ALA A 169 20.59 -15.58 9.58
C ALA A 169 20.99 -14.85 8.31
N ASP A 170 22.27 -14.85 7.99
CA ASP A 170 22.73 -14.38 6.69
C ASP A 170 22.19 -15.31 5.57
N LEU A 171 22.34 -16.63 5.74
CA LEU A 171 21.89 -17.61 4.75
C LEU A 171 20.38 -17.55 4.48
N PHE A 172 19.54 -17.52 5.52
CA PHE A 172 18.09 -17.58 5.36
C PHE A 172 17.51 -16.27 4.77
N LEU A 173 18.20 -15.13 4.86
CA LEU A 173 17.81 -13.91 4.12
C LEU A 173 18.53 -13.75 2.76
N ALA A 174 19.69 -14.38 2.56
CA ALA A 174 20.34 -14.39 1.26
C ALA A 174 19.52 -15.17 0.22
N VAL A 175 18.92 -16.31 0.62
CA VAL A 175 18.06 -17.13 -0.25
C VAL A 175 16.90 -16.35 -0.88
N PRO A 176 16.00 -15.68 -0.13
CA PRO A 176 14.90 -14.94 -0.73
C PRO A 176 15.41 -13.79 -1.61
N GLY A 177 16.53 -13.15 -1.26
CA GLY A 177 17.17 -12.16 -2.11
C GLY A 177 17.65 -12.75 -3.44
N ALA A 178 18.33 -13.90 -3.41
CA ALA A 178 18.80 -14.61 -4.60
C ALA A 178 17.62 -15.04 -5.49
N VAL A 179 16.56 -15.60 -4.91
CA VAL A 179 15.34 -15.97 -5.63
C VAL A 179 14.68 -14.74 -6.25
N MET A 180 14.56 -13.62 -5.53
CA MET A 180 13.99 -12.38 -6.06
C MET A 180 14.82 -11.80 -7.22
N VAL A 181 16.14 -11.93 -7.21
CA VAL A 181 16.99 -11.53 -8.35
C VAL A 181 16.82 -12.49 -9.51
N VAL A 182 17.08 -13.79 -9.30
CA VAL A 182 17.10 -14.78 -10.39
C VAL A 182 15.70 -14.99 -10.96
N LEU A 183 14.74 -15.39 -10.12
CA LEU A 183 13.38 -15.67 -10.56
C LEU A 183 12.64 -14.38 -10.93
N GLY A 184 12.87 -13.28 -10.21
CA GLY A 184 12.24 -12.00 -10.52
C GLY A 184 12.68 -11.43 -11.86
N LEU A 185 13.96 -11.58 -12.25
CA LEU A 185 14.41 -11.18 -13.59
C LEU A 185 13.81 -12.05 -14.70
N LEU A 186 13.56 -13.35 -14.42
CA LEU A 186 13.00 -14.30 -15.37
C LEU A 186 11.49 -14.14 -15.57
N ILE A 187 10.73 -13.95 -14.48
CA ILE A 187 9.27 -14.03 -14.49
C ILE A 187 8.60 -12.65 -14.41
N CYS A 188 9.21 -11.66 -13.74
CA CYS A 188 8.57 -10.34 -13.61
C CYS A 188 8.73 -9.52 -14.90
N PRO A 189 7.66 -8.85 -15.36
CA PRO A 189 7.71 -8.02 -16.55
C PRO A 189 8.55 -6.77 -16.31
N SER A 190 8.94 -6.14 -17.43
CA SER A 190 9.64 -4.85 -17.38
C SER A 190 8.74 -3.76 -16.78
N PRO A 191 9.29 -2.75 -16.09
CA PRO A 191 8.52 -1.60 -15.61
C PRO A 191 7.74 -0.89 -16.72
N LYS A 192 8.30 -0.86 -17.94
CA LYS A 192 7.63 -0.32 -19.13
C LYS A 192 6.36 -1.12 -19.47
N THR A 193 6.44 -2.44 -19.50
CA THR A 193 5.30 -3.31 -19.82
C THR A 193 4.15 -3.07 -18.85
N ILE A 194 4.43 -2.95 -17.55
CA ILE A 194 3.40 -2.67 -16.54
C ILE A 194 2.82 -1.27 -16.73
N LEU A 195 3.66 -0.29 -17.11
CA LEU A 195 3.20 1.07 -17.42
C LEU A 195 2.25 1.09 -18.62
N THR A 196 2.61 0.44 -19.72
CA THR A 196 1.79 0.38 -20.94
C THR A 196 0.52 -0.45 -20.73
N GLU A 197 0.57 -1.53 -19.95
CA GLU A 197 -0.61 -2.29 -19.51
C GLU A 197 -1.57 -1.41 -18.71
N GLY A 198 -1.05 -0.62 -17.75
CA GLY A 198 -1.86 0.29 -16.94
C GLY A 198 -2.49 1.45 -17.73
N ILE A 199 -1.84 1.93 -18.80
CA ILE A 199 -2.42 2.89 -19.75
C ILE A 199 -3.52 2.19 -20.58
N THR A 200 -3.23 1.00 -21.11
CA THR A 200 -4.16 0.19 -21.90
C THR A 200 -5.43 -0.12 -21.14
N GLU A 201 -5.31 -0.50 -19.87
CA GLU A 201 -6.45 -0.78 -18.98
C GLU A 201 -7.38 0.44 -18.86
N ARG A 202 -6.82 1.63 -18.60
CA ARG A 202 -7.60 2.87 -18.49
C ARG A 202 -8.30 3.21 -19.81
N LEU A 203 -7.60 3.08 -20.94
CA LEU A 203 -8.19 3.32 -22.25
C LEU A 203 -9.32 2.32 -22.59
N LYS A 204 -9.10 1.02 -22.33
CA LYS A 204 -10.14 -0.01 -22.54
C LYS A 204 -11.35 0.23 -21.65
N LEU A 205 -11.14 0.62 -20.40
CA LEU A 205 -12.22 0.94 -19.48
C LEU A 205 -12.99 2.19 -19.94
N SER A 206 -12.29 3.22 -20.42
CA SER A 206 -12.93 4.39 -21.06
C SER A 206 -13.76 4.01 -22.28
N ILE A 207 -13.28 3.12 -23.15
CA ILE A 207 -14.04 2.63 -24.31
C ILE A 207 -15.31 1.91 -23.84
N SER A 208 -15.21 0.99 -22.89
CA SER A 208 -16.36 0.25 -22.36
C SER A 208 -17.41 1.18 -21.73
N LEU A 209 -16.97 2.20 -20.98
CA LEU A 209 -17.86 3.21 -20.38
C LEU A 209 -18.61 4.03 -21.42
N LEU A 210 -17.93 4.42 -22.51
CA LEU A 210 -18.51 5.23 -23.57
C LEU A 210 -19.42 4.42 -24.50
N GLN A 211 -19.27 3.09 -24.56
CA GLN A 211 -20.10 2.20 -25.35
C GLN A 211 -21.37 1.75 -24.61
N ASN A 212 -21.20 1.17 -23.42
CA ASN A 212 -22.29 0.59 -22.63
C ASN A 212 -22.03 0.83 -21.14
N PRO A 213 -22.49 1.97 -20.58
CA PRO A 213 -22.28 2.25 -19.17
C PRO A 213 -23.09 1.28 -18.29
N ASP A 214 -22.40 0.58 -17.40
CA ASP A 214 -22.97 -0.31 -16.38
C ASP A 214 -22.58 0.24 -14.98
N PRO A 215 -23.49 0.25 -13.99
CA PRO A 215 -23.17 0.48 -12.58
C PRO A 215 -21.87 -0.20 -12.09
N THR A 216 -21.59 -1.44 -12.51
CA THR A 216 -20.37 -2.15 -12.10
C THR A 216 -19.09 -1.55 -12.74
N LEU A 217 -19.17 -1.14 -14.01
CA LEU A 217 -18.09 -0.47 -14.72
C LEU A 217 -17.83 0.92 -14.17
N LEU A 218 -18.88 1.65 -13.79
CA LEU A 218 -18.77 2.98 -13.17
C LEU A 218 -18.04 2.92 -11.82
N ASP A 219 -18.34 1.92 -10.99
CA ASP A 219 -17.65 1.73 -9.71
C ASP A 219 -16.18 1.31 -9.91
N HIS A 220 -15.91 0.41 -10.86
CA HIS A 220 -14.54 0.02 -11.22
C HIS A 220 -13.73 1.23 -11.71
N ALA A 221 -14.28 2.03 -12.62
CA ALA A 221 -13.61 3.23 -13.14
C ALA A 221 -13.34 4.26 -12.05
N SER A 222 -14.31 4.46 -11.14
CA SER A 222 -14.14 5.34 -9.98
C SER A 222 -13.00 4.83 -9.07
N GLY A 223 -12.92 3.52 -8.83
CA GLY A 223 -11.84 2.89 -8.06
C GLY A 223 -10.46 3.05 -8.70
N LEU A 224 -10.36 2.83 -10.02
CA LEU A 224 -9.10 2.98 -10.76
C LEU A 224 -8.66 4.45 -10.84
N LEU A 225 -9.61 5.38 -10.96
CA LEU A 225 -9.37 6.83 -10.94
C LEU A 225 -8.83 7.30 -9.59
N ASN A 226 -9.43 6.84 -8.48
CA ASN A 226 -8.97 7.16 -7.13
C ASN A 226 -7.51 6.70 -6.90
N THR A 227 -7.11 5.57 -7.48
CA THR A 227 -5.71 5.08 -7.39
C THR A 227 -4.70 6.06 -8.04
N GLY A 228 -5.18 6.91 -8.96
CA GLY A 228 -4.41 7.98 -9.61
C GLY A 228 -3.33 7.45 -10.55
N ALA A 229 -2.28 8.27 -10.79
CA ALA A 229 -1.10 7.90 -11.58
C ALA A 229 0.13 7.56 -10.72
N SER A 230 0.01 7.53 -9.39
CA SER A 230 1.18 7.40 -8.48
C SER A 230 2.02 6.13 -8.75
N GLU A 231 1.36 4.97 -8.92
CA GLU A 231 2.04 3.72 -9.28
C GLU A 231 2.69 3.80 -10.68
N MET A 232 2.02 4.43 -11.65
CA MET A 232 2.54 4.61 -13.00
C MET A 232 3.78 5.51 -13.02
N MET A 233 3.76 6.60 -12.24
CA MET A 233 4.91 7.49 -12.07
C MET A 233 6.10 6.79 -11.40
N ARG A 234 5.84 5.85 -10.47
CA ARG A 234 6.88 4.98 -9.92
C ARG A 234 7.48 4.09 -11.02
N ASN A 235 6.65 3.48 -11.87
CA ASN A 235 7.12 2.64 -12.97
C ASN A 235 7.97 3.41 -13.98
N VAL A 236 7.63 4.68 -14.28
CA VAL A 236 8.48 5.56 -15.10
C VAL A 236 9.87 5.74 -14.48
N LYS A 237 9.95 5.99 -13.16
CA LYS A 237 11.23 6.12 -12.45
C LYS A 237 12.04 4.82 -12.50
N MET A 238 11.38 3.67 -12.34
CA MET A 238 12.05 2.36 -12.40
C MET A 238 12.50 2.01 -13.83
N ALA A 239 11.70 2.34 -14.85
CA ALA A 239 12.08 2.20 -16.25
C ALA A 239 13.30 3.05 -16.62
N LYS A 240 13.43 4.24 -16.02
CA LYS A 240 14.63 5.10 -16.17
C LYS A 240 15.88 4.44 -15.58
N LEU A 241 15.76 3.72 -14.47
CA LEU A 241 16.88 2.99 -13.84
C LEU A 241 17.30 1.77 -14.68
N GLU A 242 16.38 1.20 -15.44
CA GLU A 242 16.66 0.07 -16.34
C GLU A 242 17.65 0.45 -17.45
N LYS A 243 17.75 1.74 -17.82
CA LYS A 243 18.62 2.29 -18.88
C LYS A 243 18.48 1.63 -20.26
N ILE A 244 17.41 0.88 -20.50
CA ILE A 244 17.12 0.24 -21.80
C ILE A 244 16.51 1.24 -22.79
N TRP A 245 15.82 2.27 -22.30
CA TRP A 245 14.98 3.17 -23.11
C TRP A 245 15.52 4.60 -23.17
N SER A 246 15.19 5.30 -24.24
CA SER A 246 15.57 6.70 -24.39
C SER A 246 14.83 7.57 -23.36
N PRO A 247 15.47 8.66 -22.85
CA PRO A 247 14.81 9.59 -21.95
C PRO A 247 13.56 10.25 -22.55
N GLN A 248 13.54 10.40 -23.87
CA GLN A 248 12.42 11.00 -24.60
C GLN A 248 11.20 10.08 -24.61
N ASP A 249 11.38 8.80 -24.91
CA ASP A 249 10.28 7.81 -24.91
C ASP A 249 9.66 7.69 -23.51
N LEU A 250 10.50 7.76 -22.46
CA LEU A 250 10.02 7.76 -21.08
C LEU A 250 9.23 9.02 -20.73
N ALA A 251 9.61 10.19 -21.26
CA ALA A 251 8.85 11.43 -21.09
C ALA A 251 7.49 11.35 -21.80
N CYS A 252 7.45 10.78 -23.01
CA CYS A 252 6.21 10.49 -23.74
C CYS A 252 5.28 9.54 -22.97
N LEU A 253 5.83 8.46 -22.41
CA LEU A 253 5.07 7.51 -21.60
C LEU A 253 4.62 8.10 -20.25
N GLN A 254 5.42 8.97 -19.65
CA GLN A 254 5.03 9.72 -18.45
C GLN A 254 3.83 10.63 -18.73
N GLN A 255 3.85 11.32 -19.87
CA GLN A 255 2.74 12.15 -20.30
C GLN A 255 1.49 11.31 -20.60
N ALA A 256 1.65 10.20 -21.32
CA ALA A 256 0.58 9.25 -21.61
C ALA A 256 -0.07 8.68 -20.34
N ALA A 257 0.72 8.43 -19.30
CA ALA A 257 0.19 8.00 -18.01
C ALA A 257 -0.72 9.06 -17.37
N ASN A 258 -0.31 10.33 -17.37
CA ASN A 258 -1.15 11.43 -16.85
C ASN A 258 -2.41 11.63 -17.70
N ALA A 259 -2.26 11.65 -19.03
CA ALA A 259 -3.36 11.80 -19.96
C ALA A 259 -4.37 10.64 -19.85
N SER A 260 -3.93 9.41 -19.62
CA SER A 260 -4.81 8.26 -19.42
C SER A 260 -5.73 8.40 -18.20
N VAL A 261 -5.27 9.08 -17.14
CA VAL A 261 -6.10 9.37 -15.96
C VAL A 261 -7.13 10.45 -16.27
N ALA A 262 -6.76 11.48 -17.03
CA ALA A 262 -7.69 12.52 -17.49
C ALA A 262 -8.75 11.95 -18.45
N VAL A 263 -8.36 11.11 -19.42
CA VAL A 263 -9.29 10.43 -20.34
C VAL A 263 -10.28 9.55 -19.56
N LEU A 264 -9.81 8.79 -18.56
CA LEU A 264 -10.70 7.99 -17.71
C LEU A 264 -11.72 8.86 -16.97
N ALA A 265 -11.28 9.98 -16.37
CA ALA A 265 -12.16 10.90 -15.66
C ALA A 265 -13.22 11.53 -16.58
N LEU A 266 -12.83 11.99 -17.77
CA LEU A 266 -13.76 12.57 -18.74
C LEU A 266 -14.73 11.52 -19.30
N SER A 267 -14.26 10.29 -19.55
CA SER A 267 -15.13 9.19 -19.99
C SER A 267 -16.15 8.80 -18.92
N LEU A 268 -15.77 8.85 -17.64
CA LEU A 268 -16.68 8.62 -16.52
C LEU A 268 -17.73 9.73 -16.41
N ASN A 269 -17.35 10.99 -16.58
CA ASN A 269 -18.28 12.13 -16.55
C ASN A 269 -19.26 12.07 -17.74
N ALA A 270 -18.76 11.73 -18.93
CA ALA A 270 -19.57 11.53 -20.13
C ALA A 270 -20.59 10.39 -19.95
N ALA A 271 -20.15 9.25 -19.39
CA ALA A 271 -21.02 8.11 -19.10
C ALA A 271 -22.11 8.45 -18.07
N ARG A 272 -21.78 9.21 -17.01
CA ARG A 272 -22.76 9.68 -16.01
C ARG A 272 -23.78 10.67 -16.60
N SER A 273 -23.37 11.42 -17.62
CA SER A 273 -24.24 12.36 -18.34
C SER A 273 -24.99 11.72 -19.51
N GLU A 274 -24.93 10.38 -19.64
CA GLU A 274 -25.52 9.60 -20.74
C GLU A 274 -25.10 10.11 -22.14
N ALA A 275 -23.90 10.68 -22.25
CA ALA A 275 -23.39 11.23 -23.48
C ALA A 275 -22.92 10.12 -24.43
N THR A 276 -23.41 10.13 -25.66
CA THR A 276 -23.03 9.14 -26.68
C THR A 276 -21.78 9.58 -27.42
N ALA A 277 -20.71 8.79 -27.37
CA ALA A 277 -19.48 9.02 -28.13
C ALA A 277 -19.64 8.69 -29.62
N SER A 278 -18.95 9.43 -30.49
CA SER A 278 -18.90 9.06 -31.91
C SER A 278 -18.13 7.76 -32.14
N ALA A 279 -18.46 7.05 -33.21
CA ALA A 279 -17.71 5.85 -33.62
C ALA A 279 -16.26 6.17 -33.98
N GLU A 280 -15.98 7.38 -34.49
CA GLU A 280 -14.63 7.83 -34.83
C GLU A 280 -13.75 7.94 -33.57
N LEU A 281 -14.27 8.59 -32.51
CA LEU A 281 -13.57 8.71 -31.24
C LEU A 281 -13.29 7.34 -30.59
N LEU A 282 -14.28 6.45 -30.60
CA LEU A 282 -14.12 5.09 -30.07
C LEU A 282 -13.06 4.30 -30.84
N ASN A 283 -13.01 4.44 -32.17
CA ASN A 283 -12.00 3.79 -33.01
C ASN A 283 -10.60 4.32 -32.70
N THR A 284 -10.41 5.63 -32.56
CA THR A 284 -9.11 6.22 -32.18
C THR A 284 -8.64 5.72 -30.82
N LEU A 285 -9.53 5.70 -29.81
CA LEU A 285 -9.19 5.16 -28.49
C LEU A 285 -8.81 3.67 -28.55
N ASN A 286 -9.52 2.89 -29.37
CA ASN A 286 -9.24 1.47 -29.55
C ASN A 286 -7.88 1.25 -30.23
N GLU A 287 -7.57 2.00 -31.28
CA GLU A 287 -6.26 1.98 -31.93
C GLU A 287 -5.13 2.30 -30.93
N MET A 288 -5.27 3.38 -30.17
CA MET A 288 -4.31 3.74 -29.12
C MET A 288 -4.14 2.61 -28.10
N ALA A 289 -5.24 2.03 -27.61
CA ALA A 289 -5.20 0.91 -26.66
C ALA A 289 -4.49 -0.32 -27.25
N THR A 290 -4.68 -0.61 -28.55
CA THR A 290 -3.97 -1.73 -29.21
C THR A 290 -2.48 -1.47 -29.37
N ILE A 291 -2.05 -0.23 -29.63
CA ILE A 291 -0.64 0.15 -29.74
C ILE A 291 0.05 0.01 -28.36
N PHE A 292 -0.58 0.52 -27.30
CA PHE A 292 -0.06 0.35 -25.93
C PHE A 292 -0.05 -1.12 -25.48
N ALA A 293 -1.04 -1.92 -25.88
CA ALA A 293 -1.06 -3.35 -25.57
C ALA A 293 0.11 -4.12 -26.20
N ARG A 294 0.66 -3.63 -27.32
CA ARG A 294 1.86 -4.19 -27.98
C ARG A 294 3.17 -3.71 -27.33
N GLY A 295 3.11 -2.81 -26.35
CA GLY A 295 4.28 -2.24 -25.67
C GLY A 295 4.90 -1.05 -26.41
N ASP A 296 4.21 -0.48 -27.40
CA ASP A 296 4.60 0.73 -28.09
C ASP A 296 3.73 1.92 -27.64
N TYR A 297 3.94 3.11 -28.19
CA TYR A 297 3.09 4.27 -27.94
C TYR A 297 2.72 4.98 -29.27
N PRO A 298 1.48 5.48 -29.39
CA PRO A 298 1.03 6.16 -30.60
C PRO A 298 1.78 7.48 -30.79
N THR A 299 2.21 7.72 -32.03
CA THR A 299 2.77 8.99 -32.48
C THR A 299 1.82 9.61 -33.50
N ASN A 300 1.69 10.94 -33.49
CA ASN A 300 0.82 11.68 -34.41
C ASN A 300 -0.65 11.20 -34.41
N ILE A 301 -1.31 11.28 -33.24
CA ILE A 301 -2.72 10.91 -33.11
C ILE A 301 -3.59 11.93 -33.87
N ILE A 302 -4.34 11.44 -34.85
CA ILE A 302 -5.25 12.26 -35.66
C ILE A 302 -6.52 12.51 -34.85
N PRO A 303 -6.93 13.78 -34.64
CA PRO A 303 -8.17 14.07 -33.94
C PRO A 303 -9.38 13.67 -34.79
N PRO A 304 -10.53 13.30 -34.17
CA PRO A 304 -11.74 12.99 -34.91
C PRO A 304 -12.18 14.19 -35.75
N THR A 305 -12.56 13.91 -37.00
CA THR A 305 -12.91 14.91 -38.02
C THR A 305 -14.20 15.63 -37.68
N ASN A 306 -15.17 14.91 -37.10
CA ASN A 306 -16.44 15.49 -36.66
C ASN A 306 -16.39 15.91 -35.19
N PRO A 307 -16.70 17.17 -34.85
CA PRO A 307 -16.72 17.61 -33.47
C PRO A 307 -17.83 16.90 -32.69
N GLU A 308 -17.46 16.36 -31.53
CA GLU A 308 -18.38 15.73 -30.61
C GLU A 308 -19.49 16.70 -30.16
N LYS A 309 -20.71 16.17 -29.96
CA LYS A 309 -21.88 16.96 -29.56
C LYS A 309 -21.74 17.46 -28.11
N CYS A 310 -21.30 16.58 -27.22
CA CYS A 310 -21.08 16.88 -25.81
C CYS A 310 -19.75 17.64 -25.61
N THR A 311 -19.74 18.65 -24.74
CA THR A 311 -18.55 19.43 -24.38
C THR A 311 -17.45 18.55 -23.78
N THR A 312 -17.80 17.66 -22.85
CA THR A 312 -16.88 16.70 -22.22
C THR A 312 -16.19 15.80 -23.24
N LEU A 313 -16.94 15.25 -24.19
CA LEU A 313 -16.39 14.41 -25.26
C LEU A 313 -15.51 15.19 -26.24
N ARG A 314 -15.88 16.45 -26.54
CA ARG A 314 -15.05 17.34 -27.36
C ARG A 314 -13.71 17.66 -26.68
N LYS A 315 -13.72 17.84 -25.36
CA LYS A 315 -12.50 18.05 -24.57
C LYS A 315 -11.65 16.79 -24.53
N LEU A 316 -12.26 15.62 -24.33
CA LEU A 316 -11.57 14.32 -24.42
C LEU A 316 -10.87 14.17 -25.78
N ALA A 317 -11.58 14.43 -26.88
CA ALA A 317 -11.03 14.41 -28.24
C ALA A 317 -9.84 15.38 -28.41
N SER A 318 -9.88 16.55 -27.74
CA SER A 318 -8.79 17.53 -27.79
C SER A 318 -7.54 17.12 -26.99
N LEU A 319 -7.65 16.17 -26.04
CA LEU A 319 -6.50 15.63 -25.31
C LEU A 319 -5.68 14.65 -26.16
N LEU A 320 -6.31 14.00 -27.14
CA LEU A 320 -5.71 12.89 -27.90
C LEU A 320 -4.44 13.32 -28.66
N PRO A 321 -4.37 14.45 -29.37
CA PRO A 321 -3.14 14.86 -30.08
C PRO A 321 -1.94 15.10 -29.16
N THR A 322 -2.18 15.48 -27.90
CA THR A 322 -1.14 15.74 -26.89
C THR A 322 -0.86 14.56 -25.97
N PHE A 323 -1.53 13.42 -26.18
CA PHE A 323 -1.51 12.28 -25.27
C PHE A 323 -0.11 11.74 -25.00
N THR A 324 0.76 11.71 -26.02
CA THR A 324 2.16 11.26 -25.91
C THR A 324 3.18 12.40 -26.02
N THR A 325 2.72 13.65 -26.14
CA THR A 325 3.57 14.81 -26.41
C THR A 325 4.04 15.45 -25.11
N SER A 326 5.24 15.09 -24.65
CA SER A 326 5.82 15.68 -23.45
C SER A 326 6.18 17.15 -23.68
N VAL A 327 5.79 18.03 -22.77
CA VAL A 327 6.34 19.38 -22.69
C VAL A 327 7.69 19.28 -21.99
N THR A 328 8.74 19.85 -22.58
CA THR A 328 10.02 20.05 -21.90
C THR A 328 9.81 21.06 -20.78
N VAL A 329 9.39 20.58 -19.61
CA VAL A 329 9.36 21.40 -18.41
C VAL A 329 10.82 21.59 -18.02
N GLU A 330 11.33 22.83 -18.13
CA GLU A 330 12.52 23.23 -17.41
C GLU A 330 12.32 22.78 -15.97
N SER A 331 13.08 21.78 -15.55
CA SER A 331 12.96 21.23 -14.21
C SER A 331 13.13 22.39 -13.25
N GLU A 332 12.04 22.80 -12.57
CA GLU A 332 12.17 23.60 -11.35
C GLU A 332 13.25 22.90 -10.53
N LYS A 333 14.29 23.68 -10.16
CA LYS A 333 15.43 23.16 -9.39
C LYS A 333 14.86 22.26 -8.30
N PRO A 334 15.36 21.02 -8.16
CA PRO A 334 14.85 20.12 -7.15
C PRO A 334 14.82 20.89 -5.83
N GLU A 335 13.63 21.02 -5.24
CA GLU A 335 13.48 21.62 -3.91
C GLU A 335 14.60 21.06 -3.06
N LYS A 336 15.42 21.95 -2.47
CA LYS A 336 16.58 21.58 -1.64
C LYS A 336 16.19 20.36 -0.83
N SER A 337 16.93 19.26 -1.00
CA SER A 337 16.62 18.00 -0.36
C SER A 337 16.37 18.29 1.12
N SER A 338 15.10 18.23 1.54
CA SER A 338 14.79 18.37 2.95
C SER A 338 15.63 17.33 3.68
N GLY A 339 16.18 17.69 4.84
CA GLY A 339 17.06 16.80 5.60
C GLY A 339 16.41 15.43 5.84
N PHE A 340 17.21 14.49 6.34
CA PHE A 340 16.71 13.16 6.68
C PHE A 340 15.56 13.20 7.71
N PHE A 341 15.63 14.15 8.66
CA PHE A 341 14.59 14.44 9.64
C PHE A 341 13.59 15.49 9.13
N PHE A 342 12.34 15.39 9.60
CA PHE A 342 11.35 16.44 9.38
C PHE A 342 11.73 17.73 10.13
N PRO A 343 11.31 18.91 9.64
CA PRO A 343 11.65 20.20 10.29
C PRO A 343 11.18 20.31 11.74
N ASP A 344 10.15 19.55 12.12
CA ASP A 344 9.55 19.51 13.45
C ASP A 344 10.01 18.31 14.29
N ALA A 345 10.93 17.47 13.79
CA ALA A 345 11.38 16.23 14.43
C ALA A 345 11.73 16.35 15.92
N PHE A 346 12.42 17.41 16.32
CA PHE A 346 12.85 17.66 17.71
C PHE A 346 12.00 18.69 18.46
N ARG A 347 10.98 19.26 17.80
CA ARG A 347 10.10 20.29 18.38
C ARG A 347 8.71 19.77 18.68
N ASN A 348 8.24 18.81 17.88
CA ASN A 348 6.90 18.24 18.01
C ASN A 348 6.89 17.15 19.10
N PRO A 349 6.15 17.33 20.21
CA PRO A 349 6.10 16.33 21.28
C PRO A 349 5.41 15.02 20.86
N ASP A 350 4.67 15.02 19.75
CA ASP A 350 3.96 13.83 19.28
C ASP A 350 4.91 12.72 18.82
N HIS A 351 6.10 13.06 18.30
CA HIS A 351 7.13 12.07 17.97
C HIS A 351 7.64 11.34 19.22
N ILE A 352 7.86 12.08 20.31
CA ILE A 352 8.30 11.50 21.58
C ILE A 352 7.17 10.68 22.20
N ARG A 353 5.93 11.20 22.22
CA ARG A 353 4.75 10.47 22.71
C ARG A 353 4.58 9.15 21.97
N PHE A 354 4.66 9.17 20.64
CA PHE A 354 4.58 7.97 19.82
C PHE A 354 5.70 6.98 20.15
N ALA A 355 6.94 7.46 20.28
CA ALA A 355 8.08 6.63 20.66
C ALA A 355 7.92 5.98 22.04
N VAL A 356 7.45 6.73 23.03
CA VAL A 356 7.18 6.22 24.38
C VAL A 356 6.08 5.16 24.35
N LYS A 357 4.98 5.39 23.63
CA LYS A 357 3.88 4.40 23.52
C LYS A 357 4.34 3.10 22.86
N GLY A 358 5.04 3.21 21.74
CA GLY A 358 5.58 2.05 21.03
C GLY A 358 6.54 1.26 21.91
N THR A 359 7.43 1.96 22.64
CA THR A 359 8.35 1.35 23.60
C THR A 359 7.61 0.69 24.75
N ALA A 360 6.61 1.35 25.33
CA ALA A 360 5.79 0.77 26.39
C ALA A 360 5.10 -0.52 25.93
N ALA A 361 4.55 -0.55 24.71
CA ALA A 361 3.91 -1.75 24.16
C ALA A 361 4.89 -2.91 23.97
N VAL A 362 6.09 -2.62 23.44
CA VAL A 362 7.16 -3.60 23.29
C VAL A 362 7.64 -4.11 24.65
N MET A 363 7.91 -3.22 25.61
CA MET A 363 8.39 -3.58 26.93
C MET A 363 7.35 -4.37 27.73
N SER A 364 6.07 -3.98 27.69
CA SER A 364 4.98 -4.74 28.31
C SER A 364 4.86 -6.15 27.71
N SER A 365 4.94 -6.26 26.38
CA SER A 365 4.91 -7.57 25.69
C SER A 365 6.14 -8.41 26.01
N TYR A 366 7.31 -7.81 26.07
CA TYR A 366 8.57 -8.48 26.42
C TYR A 366 8.58 -8.98 27.87
N LEU A 367 8.15 -8.14 28.82
CA LEU A 367 8.04 -8.54 30.22
C LEU A 367 7.01 -9.66 30.41
N LEU A 368 5.84 -9.55 29.76
CA LEU A 368 4.83 -10.60 29.78
C LEU A 368 5.36 -11.92 29.20
N PHE A 369 6.05 -11.84 28.06
CA PHE A 369 6.72 -12.97 27.42
C PHE A 369 7.71 -13.67 28.36
N LYS A 370 8.56 -12.89 29.06
CA LYS A 370 9.54 -13.43 30.02
C LYS A 370 8.88 -13.95 31.31
N MET A 371 7.84 -13.30 31.81
CA MET A 371 7.15 -13.70 33.04
C MET A 371 6.33 -14.98 32.86
N LEU A 372 5.72 -15.17 31.69
CA LEU A 372 4.97 -16.38 31.37
C LEU A 372 5.86 -17.57 31.02
N ASP A 373 7.16 -17.34 30.80
CA ASP A 373 8.14 -18.32 30.32
C ASP A 373 7.58 -19.17 29.16
N TRP A 374 6.93 -18.49 28.20
CA TRP A 374 6.28 -19.12 27.06
C TRP A 374 6.97 -18.70 25.76
N PRO A 375 8.03 -19.40 25.32
CA PRO A 375 8.82 -19.03 24.15
C PRO A 375 8.00 -18.85 22.87
N GLY A 376 6.91 -19.59 22.70
CA GLY A 376 6.07 -19.57 21.49
C GLY A 376 5.33 -18.25 21.23
N ILE A 377 5.01 -17.46 22.28
CA ILE A 377 4.19 -16.23 22.15
C ILE A 377 5.00 -14.98 21.76
N HIS A 378 6.28 -15.11 21.41
CA HIS A 378 7.15 -13.98 21.02
C HIS A 378 6.59 -13.13 19.86
N THR A 379 5.62 -13.65 19.11
CA THR A 379 4.87 -12.88 18.10
C THR A 379 4.11 -11.69 18.69
N CYS A 380 3.87 -11.63 20.00
CA CYS A 380 3.29 -10.45 20.66
C CYS A 380 4.18 -9.21 20.50
N ILE A 381 5.50 -9.38 20.66
CA ILE A 381 6.50 -8.32 20.49
C ILE A 381 6.57 -7.88 19.03
N ILE A 382 6.59 -8.85 18.11
CA ILE A 382 6.58 -8.60 16.66
C ILE A 382 5.34 -7.78 16.27
N THR A 383 4.21 -8.10 16.89
CA THR A 383 2.94 -7.41 16.64
C THR A 383 3.02 -5.94 17.01
N CYS A 384 3.59 -5.59 18.17
CA CYS A 384 3.73 -4.20 18.61
C CYS A 384 4.43 -3.31 17.59
N PHE A 385 5.53 -3.77 16.98
CA PHE A 385 6.24 -3.00 15.96
C PHE A 385 5.47 -2.84 14.64
N ILE A 386 4.78 -3.89 14.21
CA ILE A 386 4.13 -3.88 12.90
C ILE A 386 2.84 -3.04 12.93
N VAL A 387 2.10 -3.06 14.04
CA VAL A 387 0.78 -2.41 14.12
C VAL A 387 0.86 -1.00 14.69
N ALA A 388 1.93 -0.63 15.39
CA ALA A 388 2.18 0.73 15.84
C ALA A 388 2.21 1.70 14.64
N LEU A 389 1.19 2.53 14.57
CA LEU A 389 1.00 3.55 13.55
C LEU A 389 0.73 4.91 14.23
N PRO A 390 1.07 6.03 13.58
CA PRO A 390 0.98 7.34 14.22
C PRO A 390 -0.42 7.73 14.71
N THR A 391 -1.46 7.25 14.02
CA THR A 391 -2.86 7.51 14.37
C THR A 391 -3.56 6.26 14.87
N THR A 392 -4.50 6.45 15.79
CA THR A 392 -5.28 5.36 16.38
C THR A 392 -6.16 4.67 15.35
N GLY A 393 -6.80 5.40 14.43
CA GLY A 393 -7.65 4.82 13.38
C GLY A 393 -6.90 3.93 12.38
N GLU A 394 -5.73 4.38 11.93
CA GLU A 394 -4.85 3.57 11.07
C GLU A 394 -4.43 2.28 11.79
N MET A 395 -4.05 2.41 13.06
CA MET A 395 -3.65 1.30 13.91
C MET A 395 -4.80 0.29 14.10
N ILE A 396 -6.01 0.73 14.44
CA ILE A 396 -7.19 -0.15 14.62
C ILE A 396 -7.54 -0.89 13.33
N SER A 397 -7.51 -0.19 12.19
CA SER A 397 -7.75 -0.80 10.88
C SER A 397 -6.72 -1.91 10.60
N LYS A 398 -5.44 -1.65 10.90
CA LYS A 398 -4.36 -2.62 10.70
C LYS A 398 -4.42 -3.79 11.71
N LEU A 399 -4.79 -3.53 12.97
CA LEU A 399 -5.04 -4.56 13.97
C LEU A 399 -6.15 -5.52 13.52
N THR A 400 -7.27 -4.96 13.02
CA THR A 400 -8.42 -5.74 12.56
C THR A 400 -8.00 -6.69 11.42
N LEU A 401 -7.28 -6.16 10.43
CA LEU A 401 -6.74 -6.97 9.33
C LEU A 401 -5.72 -8.02 9.81
N ARG A 402 -4.98 -7.74 10.88
CA ARG A 402 -4.08 -8.72 11.52
C ARG A 402 -4.83 -9.88 12.13
N ILE A 403 -5.89 -9.59 12.89
CA ILE A 403 -6.74 -10.61 13.52
C ILE A 403 -7.39 -11.48 12.44
N THR A 404 -8.05 -10.86 11.46
CA THR A 404 -8.73 -11.58 10.39
C THR A 404 -7.75 -12.44 9.58
N GLY A 405 -6.61 -11.88 9.18
CA GLY A 405 -5.61 -12.63 8.41
C GLY A 405 -4.97 -13.77 9.20
N ALA A 406 -4.64 -13.55 10.48
CA ALA A 406 -4.05 -14.58 11.33
C ALA A 406 -5.02 -15.73 11.62
N LEU A 407 -6.30 -15.43 11.86
CA LEU A 407 -7.32 -16.47 12.07
C LEU A 407 -7.54 -17.29 10.81
N ILE A 408 -7.64 -16.65 9.62
CA ILE A 408 -7.80 -17.36 8.35
C ILE A 408 -6.55 -18.21 8.06
N GLY A 409 -5.36 -17.63 8.08
CA GLY A 409 -4.11 -18.33 7.77
C GLY A 409 -3.80 -19.45 8.76
N GLY A 410 -4.02 -19.22 10.06
CA GLY A 410 -3.86 -20.25 11.09
C GLY A 410 -4.88 -21.38 10.99
N SER A 411 -6.14 -21.07 10.62
CA SER A 411 -7.14 -22.11 10.36
C SER A 411 -6.77 -22.95 9.13
N ILE A 412 -6.27 -22.32 8.06
CA ILE A 412 -5.78 -23.02 6.87
C ILE A 412 -4.60 -23.94 7.24
N GLY A 413 -3.65 -23.45 8.04
CA GLY A 413 -2.50 -24.24 8.52
C GLY A 413 -2.90 -25.42 9.41
N ILE A 414 -3.85 -25.22 10.32
CA ILE A 414 -4.37 -26.32 11.15
C ILE A 414 -5.09 -27.36 10.27
N LEU A 415 -5.93 -26.92 9.33
CA LEU A 415 -6.64 -27.83 8.43
C LEU A 415 -5.69 -28.58 7.48
N SER A 416 -4.63 -27.93 6.98
CA SER A 416 -3.61 -28.59 6.17
C SER A 416 -2.87 -29.66 6.98
N ILE A 417 -2.49 -29.38 8.23
CA ILE A 417 -1.85 -30.36 9.13
C ILE A 417 -2.75 -31.58 9.37
N ILE A 418 -4.05 -31.40 9.59
CA ILE A 418 -4.94 -32.52 9.94
C ILE A 418 -5.35 -33.32 8.69
N TRP A 419 -5.65 -32.67 7.56
CA TRP A 419 -6.25 -33.32 6.40
C TRP A 419 -5.31 -33.54 5.23
N VAL A 420 -4.34 -32.65 5.01
CA VAL A 420 -3.50 -32.69 3.82
C VAL A 420 -2.17 -33.37 4.12
N MET A 421 -1.45 -32.91 5.14
CA MET A 421 -0.10 -33.38 5.49
C MET A 421 0.02 -34.91 5.69
N PRO A 422 -0.97 -35.62 6.30
CA PRO A 422 -0.88 -37.07 6.45
C PRO A 422 -0.89 -37.85 5.13
N HIS A 423 -1.32 -37.21 4.04
CA HIS A 423 -1.39 -37.81 2.71
C HIS A 423 -0.25 -37.35 1.78
N LEU A 424 0.70 -36.53 2.29
CA LEU A 424 1.82 -36.00 1.50
C LEU A 424 3.06 -36.87 1.67
N ASP A 425 3.31 -37.78 0.73
CA ASP A 425 4.47 -38.68 0.76
C ASP A 425 5.76 -38.09 0.14
N GLY A 426 5.75 -36.83 -0.30
CA GLY A 426 6.93 -36.22 -0.94
C GLY A 426 6.92 -34.71 -1.08
N VAL A 427 8.10 -34.15 -1.36
CA VAL A 427 8.37 -32.70 -1.46
C VAL A 427 7.46 -32.02 -2.49
N THR A 428 7.14 -32.70 -3.59
CA THR A 428 6.25 -32.15 -4.63
C THR A 428 4.86 -31.80 -4.10
N GLY A 429 4.24 -32.71 -3.35
CA GLY A 429 2.91 -32.47 -2.78
C GLY A 429 2.93 -31.35 -1.73
N PHE A 430 4.00 -31.28 -0.94
CA PHE A 430 4.24 -30.19 -0.01
C PHE A 430 4.39 -28.83 -0.73
N LEU A 431 5.18 -28.75 -1.79
CA LEU A 431 5.35 -27.51 -2.57
C LEU A 431 4.05 -27.09 -3.27
N VAL A 432 3.22 -28.03 -3.71
CA VAL A 432 1.89 -27.73 -4.26
C VAL A 432 1.00 -27.08 -3.20
N LEU A 433 0.98 -27.61 -1.96
CA LEU A 433 0.25 -27.02 -0.85
C LEU A 433 0.75 -25.59 -0.57
N ILE A 434 2.06 -25.39 -0.46
CA ILE A 434 2.66 -24.06 -0.26
C ILE A 434 2.23 -23.12 -1.39
N PHE A 435 2.38 -23.53 -2.65
CA PHE A 435 1.98 -22.72 -3.80
C PHE A 435 0.51 -22.33 -3.76
N SER A 436 -0.40 -23.27 -3.46
CA SER A 436 -1.84 -23.02 -3.40
C SER A 436 -2.21 -22.00 -2.32
N VAL A 437 -1.66 -22.13 -1.12
CA VAL A 437 -1.95 -21.19 -0.02
C VAL A 437 -1.25 -19.85 -0.25
N SER A 438 0.01 -19.86 -0.72
CA SER A 438 0.72 -18.65 -1.15
C SER A 438 -0.04 -17.90 -2.23
N LEU A 439 -0.68 -18.59 -3.19
CA LEU A 439 -1.49 -17.98 -4.25
C LEU A 439 -2.73 -17.30 -3.69
N LEU A 440 -3.46 -17.95 -2.77
CA LEU A 440 -4.60 -17.35 -2.09
C LEU A 440 -4.18 -16.10 -1.30
N ALA A 441 -3.11 -16.21 -0.52
CA ALA A 441 -2.59 -15.10 0.27
C ALA A 441 -2.09 -13.96 -0.62
N ALA A 442 -1.39 -14.28 -1.72
CA ALA A 442 -0.91 -13.31 -2.71
C ALA A 442 -2.06 -12.64 -3.47
N TRP A 443 -3.14 -13.36 -3.78
CA TRP A 443 -4.33 -12.80 -4.41
C TRP A 443 -4.97 -11.73 -3.53
N VAL A 444 -5.16 -12.02 -2.24
CA VAL A 444 -5.70 -11.03 -1.28
C VAL A 444 -4.70 -9.88 -1.09
N LYS A 445 -3.40 -10.16 -0.98
CA LYS A 445 -2.34 -9.16 -0.85
C LYS A 445 -2.29 -8.20 -2.06
N ALA A 446 -2.53 -8.72 -3.25
CA ALA A 446 -2.53 -7.95 -4.50
C ALA A 446 -3.76 -7.03 -4.68
N GLY A 447 -4.75 -7.14 -3.79
CA GLY A 447 -5.95 -6.31 -3.84
C GLY A 447 -5.75 -4.89 -3.32
N ASN A 448 -6.86 -4.22 -3.03
CA ASN A 448 -6.89 -2.85 -2.51
C ASN A 448 -6.16 -2.75 -1.16
N GLN A 449 -5.63 -1.56 -0.81
CA GLN A 449 -4.94 -1.28 0.46
C GLN A 449 -5.75 -1.70 1.69
N ARG A 450 -7.08 -1.69 1.59
CA ARG A 450 -8.03 -2.10 2.63
C ARG A 450 -7.97 -3.60 2.97
N ILE A 451 -7.55 -4.47 2.04
CA ILE A 451 -7.47 -5.92 2.26
C ILE A 451 -6.04 -6.47 2.15
N ALA A 452 -5.12 -5.72 1.53
CA ALA A 452 -3.79 -6.19 1.18
C ALA A 452 -2.99 -6.71 2.38
N TYR A 453 -3.11 -6.05 3.53
CA TYR A 453 -2.42 -6.46 4.75
C TYR A 453 -3.02 -7.75 5.35
N ALA A 454 -4.32 -8.00 5.23
CA ALA A 454 -4.90 -9.28 5.61
C ALA A 454 -4.34 -10.43 4.77
N GLY A 455 -4.15 -10.23 3.46
CA GLY A 455 -3.50 -11.21 2.58
C GLY A 455 -2.07 -11.55 2.99
N PHE A 456 -1.26 -10.54 3.35
CA PHE A 456 0.07 -10.77 3.91
C PHE A 456 0.01 -11.57 5.23
N GLN A 457 -0.97 -11.29 6.09
CA GLN A 457 -1.15 -11.96 7.37
C GLN A 457 -1.62 -13.41 7.24
N ILE A 458 -2.43 -13.73 6.24
CA ILE A 458 -2.78 -15.11 5.89
C ILE A 458 -1.52 -15.91 5.58
N GLY A 459 -0.65 -15.38 4.71
CA GLY A 459 0.63 -16.02 4.36
C GLY A 459 1.55 -16.16 5.57
N LEU A 460 1.70 -15.10 6.38
CA LEU A 460 2.50 -15.13 7.62
C LEU A 460 2.05 -16.24 8.57
N ALA A 461 0.76 -16.30 8.89
CA ALA A 461 0.22 -17.28 9.84
C ALA A 461 0.34 -18.70 9.31
N PHE A 462 0.13 -18.91 8.01
CA PHE A 462 0.30 -20.21 7.37
C PHE A 462 1.77 -20.66 7.39
N TYR A 463 2.71 -19.82 6.91
CA TYR A 463 4.13 -20.17 6.89
C TYR A 463 4.65 -20.47 8.29
N LEU A 464 4.30 -19.66 9.30
CA LEU A 464 4.71 -19.91 10.68
C LEU A 464 4.03 -21.13 11.33
N THR A 465 3.01 -21.71 10.72
CA THR A 465 2.35 -22.93 11.21
C THR A 465 2.94 -24.16 10.53
N ASP A 466 3.06 -24.11 9.20
CA ASP A 466 3.37 -25.28 8.38
C ASP A 466 4.88 -25.44 8.09
N LEU A 467 5.70 -24.39 8.21
CA LEU A 467 7.13 -24.39 7.86
C LEU A 467 8.08 -24.45 9.08
N ASN A 468 7.65 -25.06 10.20
CA ASN A 468 8.44 -25.16 11.45
C ASN A 468 9.54 -26.25 11.45
N GLY A 469 9.84 -26.83 10.28
CA GLY A 469 10.83 -27.88 10.09
C GLY A 469 10.95 -28.24 8.60
N TYR A 470 11.72 -29.27 8.29
CA TYR A 470 11.80 -29.79 6.92
C TYR A 470 10.64 -30.76 6.66
N GLY A 471 9.93 -30.56 5.55
CA GLY A 471 8.79 -31.39 5.18
C GLY A 471 7.51 -31.17 6.03
N PRO A 472 6.50 -32.06 5.89
CA PRO A 472 5.20 -31.91 6.55
C PRO A 472 5.30 -31.95 8.08
N THR A 473 4.74 -30.96 8.78
CA THR A 473 4.73 -30.86 10.24
C THR A 473 3.45 -31.42 10.87
N SER A 474 3.55 -32.04 12.04
CA SER A 474 2.38 -32.44 12.84
C SER A 474 2.16 -31.53 14.06
N ASP A 475 2.98 -30.48 14.22
CA ASP A 475 2.94 -29.64 15.41
C ASP A 475 1.88 -28.53 15.32
N MET A 476 0.80 -28.69 16.08
CA MET A 476 -0.25 -27.69 16.23
C MET A 476 0.05 -26.67 17.34
N THR A 477 1.04 -26.93 18.20
CA THR A 477 1.36 -26.04 19.33
C THR A 477 1.91 -24.72 18.82
N THR A 478 2.77 -24.76 17.80
CA THR A 478 3.31 -23.54 17.19
C THR A 478 2.19 -22.65 16.62
N ALA A 479 1.21 -23.23 15.91
CA ALA A 479 0.06 -22.51 15.36
C ALA A 479 -0.72 -21.74 16.45
N ARG A 480 -1.06 -22.46 17.52
CA ARG A 480 -1.77 -21.91 18.69
C ARG A 480 -0.98 -20.76 19.30
N ASP A 481 0.30 -20.97 19.57
CA ASP A 481 1.17 -20.01 20.25
C ASP A 481 1.32 -18.73 19.43
N ARG A 482 1.37 -18.85 18.09
CA ARG A 482 1.42 -17.70 17.18
C ARG A 482 0.14 -16.88 17.24
N ILE A 483 -1.02 -17.55 17.16
CA ILE A 483 -2.34 -16.88 17.23
C ILE A 483 -2.48 -16.17 18.57
N VAL A 484 -2.18 -16.84 19.68
CA VAL A 484 -2.23 -16.27 21.03
C VAL A 484 -1.31 -15.05 21.15
N GLY A 485 -0.05 -15.16 20.69
CA GLY A 485 0.88 -14.04 20.71
C GLY A 485 0.40 -12.84 19.87
N ILE A 486 -0.21 -13.08 18.70
CA ILE A 486 -0.80 -12.01 17.89
C ILE A 486 -1.97 -11.33 18.64
N MET A 487 -2.85 -12.09 19.28
CA MET A 487 -3.97 -11.52 20.05
C MET A 487 -3.47 -10.68 21.23
N ILE A 488 -2.49 -11.19 21.98
CA ILE A 488 -1.88 -10.47 23.11
C ILE A 488 -1.21 -9.18 22.64
N GLY A 489 -0.37 -9.25 21.60
CA GLY A 489 0.31 -8.07 21.06
C GLY A 489 -0.66 -7.02 20.51
N ASN A 490 -1.73 -7.46 19.85
CA ASN A 490 -2.80 -6.58 19.39
C ASN A 490 -3.51 -5.90 20.57
N PHE A 491 -3.87 -6.66 21.60
CA PHE A 491 -4.53 -6.14 22.79
C PHE A 491 -3.67 -5.12 23.54
N ILE A 492 -2.39 -5.45 23.80
CA ILE A 492 -1.45 -4.55 24.49
C ILE A 492 -1.27 -3.25 23.69
N THR A 493 -1.06 -3.36 22.38
CA THR A 493 -0.86 -2.18 21.53
C THR A 493 -2.12 -1.34 21.47
N TYR A 494 -3.29 -1.95 21.30
CA TYR A 494 -4.58 -1.26 21.34
C TYR A 494 -4.74 -0.49 22.65
N ALA A 495 -4.64 -1.19 23.79
CA ALA A 495 -4.82 -0.60 25.12
C ALA A 495 -3.89 0.61 25.34
N ILE A 496 -2.60 0.47 25.02
CA ILE A 496 -1.64 1.57 25.21
C ILE A 496 -1.94 2.76 24.29
N PHE A 497 -2.22 2.51 23.01
CA PHE A 497 -2.44 3.58 22.05
C PHE A 497 -3.78 4.30 22.24
N THR A 498 -4.80 3.62 22.77
CA THR A 498 -6.10 4.24 23.10
C THR A 498 -6.09 4.92 24.46
N SER A 499 -5.35 4.39 25.44
CA SER A 499 -5.36 4.95 26.82
C SER A 499 -4.38 6.11 27.01
N PHE A 500 -3.19 6.05 26.41
CA PHE A 500 -2.18 7.10 26.58
C PHE A 500 -2.16 8.04 25.37
N TRP A 501 -2.44 9.33 25.56
CA TRP A 501 -2.39 10.42 24.55
C TRP A 501 -2.96 10.04 23.16
N PRO A 502 -4.21 9.57 23.04
CA PRO A 502 -4.74 9.08 21.76
C PRO A 502 -4.56 10.11 20.64
N ALA A 503 -3.88 9.71 19.57
CA ALA A 503 -3.60 10.58 18.43
C ALA A 503 -4.60 10.27 17.33
N SER A 504 -5.43 11.24 16.95
CA SER A 504 -6.53 11.06 16.03
C SER A 504 -6.12 11.37 14.58
N ALA A 505 -6.54 10.53 13.64
CA ALA A 505 -6.46 10.78 12.20
C ALA A 505 -7.22 12.05 11.79
N ARG A 506 -8.20 12.48 12.58
CA ARG A 506 -8.95 13.73 12.41
C ARG A 506 -8.04 14.94 12.26
N ASN A 507 -6.95 14.99 13.02
CA ASN A 507 -6.01 16.11 13.01
C ASN A 507 -5.20 16.19 11.70
N MET A 508 -5.15 15.10 10.94
CA MET A 508 -4.44 15.04 9.66
C MET A 508 -5.33 15.45 8.48
N VAL A 509 -6.66 15.34 8.59
CA VAL A 509 -7.60 15.65 7.51
C VAL A 509 -7.43 17.09 6.99
N PRO A 510 -7.36 18.14 7.82
CA PRO A 510 -7.18 19.52 7.34
C PRO A 510 -5.87 19.71 6.56
N ALA A 511 -4.78 19.08 6.99
CA ALA A 511 -3.50 19.17 6.29
C ALA A 511 -3.55 18.48 4.92
N LYS A 512 -4.25 17.35 4.80
CA LYS A 512 -4.47 16.64 3.52
C LYS A 512 -5.37 17.45 2.59
N LEU A 513 -6.45 18.03 3.10
CA LEU A 513 -7.35 18.91 2.34
C LEU A 513 -6.61 20.16 1.85
N LYS A 514 -5.79 20.79 2.70
CA LYS A 514 -4.97 21.94 2.30
C LYS A 514 -4.00 21.59 1.16
N ALA A 515 -3.33 20.45 1.23
CA ALA A 515 -2.46 19.98 0.17
C ALA A 515 -3.23 19.72 -1.14
N LEU A 516 -4.43 19.14 -1.05
CA LEU A 516 -5.33 18.94 -2.19
C LEU A 516 -5.75 20.29 -2.81
N PHE A 517 -6.18 21.27 -2.01
CA PHE A 517 -6.56 22.60 -2.51
C PHE A 517 -5.39 23.35 -3.15
N GLN A 518 -4.16 23.16 -2.65
CA GLN A 518 -2.97 23.70 -3.30
C GLN A 518 -2.74 23.10 -4.69
N LEU A 519 -2.95 21.79 -4.86
CA LEU A 519 -2.86 21.13 -6.15
C LEU A 519 -3.95 21.63 -7.11
N LEU A 520 -5.19 21.80 -6.63
CA LEU A 520 -6.30 22.34 -7.42
C LEU A 520 -6.05 23.79 -7.88
N ARG A 521 -5.47 24.63 -7.02
CA ARG A 521 -5.05 25.99 -7.40
C ARG A 521 -4.00 25.97 -8.51
N LYS A 522 -2.96 25.12 -8.36
CA LYS A 522 -1.93 24.94 -9.39
C LYS A 522 -2.53 24.44 -10.70
N GLN A 523 -3.49 23.51 -10.64
CA GLN A 523 -4.18 22.98 -11.81
C GLN A 523 -4.97 24.08 -12.53
N ALA A 524 -5.69 24.93 -11.78
CA ALA A 524 -6.46 26.04 -12.34
C ALA A 524 -5.59 27.07 -13.09
N THR A 525 -4.38 27.33 -12.59
CA THR A 525 -3.43 28.28 -13.18
C THR A 525 -2.48 27.66 -14.20
N ALA A 526 -2.61 26.36 -14.51
CA ALA A 526 -1.67 25.66 -15.37
C ALA A 526 -1.73 26.21 -16.81
N PRO A 527 -0.59 26.68 -17.38
CA PRO A 527 -0.55 27.32 -18.69
C PRO A 527 -0.72 26.34 -19.86
N THR A 528 -0.36 25.07 -19.67
CA THR A 528 -0.43 24.03 -20.70
C THR A 528 -1.38 22.91 -20.26
N LEU A 529 -2.00 22.25 -21.26
CA LEU A 529 -2.92 21.14 -21.05
C LEU A 529 -2.22 19.95 -20.37
N GLN A 530 -0.99 19.63 -20.79
CA GLN A 530 -0.19 18.54 -20.23
C GLN A 530 0.14 18.75 -18.74
N GLN A 531 0.50 19.98 -18.35
CA GLN A 531 0.71 20.31 -16.94
C GLN A 531 -0.59 20.19 -16.14
N ARG A 532 -1.72 20.54 -16.75
CA ARG A 532 -3.03 20.41 -16.12
C ARG A 532 -3.39 18.94 -15.87
N GLU A 533 -3.14 18.05 -16.82
CA GLU A 533 -3.32 16.59 -16.67
C GLU A 533 -2.40 16.00 -15.60
N ALA A 534 -1.12 16.43 -15.56
CA ALA A 534 -0.17 15.98 -14.56
C ALA A 534 -0.58 16.42 -13.13
N LEU A 535 -1.12 17.63 -12.98
CA LEU A 535 -1.64 18.14 -11.72
C LEU A 535 -2.96 17.45 -11.33
N PHE A 536 -3.83 17.15 -12.29
CA PHE A 536 -5.05 16.37 -12.08
C PHE A 536 -4.72 14.97 -11.53
N ALA A 537 -3.78 14.26 -12.14
CA ALA A 537 -3.38 12.92 -11.70
C ALA A 537 -2.77 12.92 -10.28
N GLN A 538 -2.06 14.00 -9.92
CA GLN A 538 -1.57 14.22 -8.55
C GLN A 538 -2.71 14.55 -7.58
N ALA A 539 -3.68 15.39 -8.00
CA ALA A 539 -4.86 15.73 -7.21
C ALA A 539 -5.70 14.49 -6.90
N GLN A 540 -5.90 13.59 -7.86
CA GLN A 540 -6.59 12.31 -7.66
C GLN A 540 -5.88 11.42 -6.62
N SER A 541 -4.54 11.34 -6.69
CA SER A 541 -3.76 10.58 -5.70
C SER A 541 -3.85 11.21 -4.29
N ALA A 542 -3.89 12.55 -4.21
CA ALA A 542 -4.06 13.27 -2.94
C ALA A 542 -5.48 13.15 -2.37
N LEU A 543 -6.48 13.11 -3.25
CA LEU A 543 -7.89 12.88 -2.92
C LEU A 543 -8.09 11.50 -2.30
N ASP A 544 -7.54 10.44 -2.89
CA ASP A 544 -7.62 9.09 -2.32
C ASP A 544 -6.93 8.99 -0.95
N ALA A 545 -5.75 9.60 -0.80
CA ALA A 545 -5.08 9.68 0.49
C ALA A 545 -5.92 10.44 1.55
N ALA A 546 -6.65 11.49 1.15
CA ALA A 546 -7.55 12.21 2.05
C ALA A 546 -8.81 11.40 2.39
N LYS A 547 -9.42 10.72 1.40
CA LYS A 547 -10.55 9.78 1.59
C LYS A 547 -10.17 8.66 2.57
N LEU A 548 -8.99 8.07 2.41
CA LEU A 548 -8.48 7.03 3.30
C LEU A 548 -8.25 7.54 4.73
N THR A 549 -7.72 8.77 4.89
CA THR A 549 -7.56 9.40 6.21
C THR A 549 -8.91 9.64 6.90
N LEU A 550 -9.93 10.01 6.13
CA LEU A 550 -11.30 10.16 6.61
C LEU A 550 -11.89 8.81 7.06
N GLU A 551 -11.67 7.73 6.30
CA GLU A 551 -12.07 6.37 6.69
C GLU A 551 -11.41 5.95 8.01
N TYR A 552 -10.12 6.24 8.21
CA TYR A 552 -9.46 5.96 9.48
C TYR A 552 -10.09 6.71 10.64
N THR A 553 -10.50 7.97 10.43
CA THR A 553 -11.19 8.75 11.46
C THR A 553 -12.53 8.10 11.85
N GLN A 554 -13.24 7.47 10.91
CA GLN A 554 -14.50 6.77 11.19
C GLN A 554 -14.32 5.48 12.00
N THR A 555 -13.13 4.87 11.97
CA THR A 555 -12.81 3.66 12.74
C THR A 555 -12.37 3.94 14.18
N GLU A 556 -12.15 5.22 14.53
CA GLU A 556 -11.71 5.58 15.88
C GLU A 556 -12.85 5.49 16.90
N PRO A 557 -12.58 5.02 18.13
CA PRO A 557 -13.57 5.05 19.19
C PRO A 557 -13.92 6.50 19.55
N ALA A 558 -15.21 6.77 19.79
CA ALA A 558 -15.65 8.08 20.20
C ALA A 558 -15.01 8.46 21.55
N ASN A 559 -14.45 9.67 21.65
CA ASN A 559 -13.91 10.16 22.91
C ASN A 559 -15.05 10.26 23.96
N PRO A 560 -14.85 9.76 25.18
CA PRO A 560 -15.82 9.93 26.26
C PRO A 560 -16.08 11.42 26.51
N GLY A 561 -17.32 11.87 26.28
CA GLY A 561 -17.74 13.27 26.46
C GLY A 561 -17.71 14.15 25.21
N ALA A 562 -17.31 13.64 24.04
CA ALA A 562 -17.41 14.39 22.78
C ALA A 562 -18.85 14.41 22.25
N ASP A 563 -19.31 15.57 21.75
CA ASP A 563 -20.57 15.68 21.05
C ASP A 563 -20.53 14.82 19.77
N THR A 564 -21.23 13.69 19.83
CA THR A 564 -21.27 12.70 18.74
C THR A 564 -21.94 13.30 17.50
N GLN A 565 -22.88 14.23 17.67
CA GLN A 565 -23.57 14.87 16.57
C GLN A 565 -22.67 15.89 15.86
N GLN A 566 -21.93 16.71 16.62
CA GLN A 566 -20.92 17.60 16.03
C GLN A 566 -19.84 16.82 15.27
N HIS A 567 -19.43 15.67 15.80
CA HIS A 567 -18.46 14.79 15.14
C HIS A 567 -19.00 14.24 13.82
N GLN A 568 -20.21 13.68 13.81
CA GLN A 568 -20.84 13.18 12.59
C GLN A 568 -21.05 14.29 11.55
N ASN A 569 -21.46 15.48 11.98
CA ASN A 569 -21.61 16.63 11.10
C ASN A 569 -20.28 17.02 10.44
N GLN A 570 -19.17 17.07 11.19
CA GLN A 570 -17.88 17.41 10.60
C GLN A 570 -17.37 16.35 9.63
N LEU A 571 -17.57 15.06 9.93
CA LEU A 571 -17.24 13.98 9.00
C LEU A 571 -18.03 14.09 7.70
N ALA A 572 -19.33 14.39 7.79
CA ALA A 572 -20.18 14.63 6.63
C ALA A 572 -19.72 15.85 5.83
N THR A 573 -19.33 16.95 6.51
CA THR A 573 -18.77 18.13 5.85
C THR A 573 -17.53 17.79 5.06
N TRP A 574 -16.53 17.12 5.66
CA TRP A 574 -15.31 16.74 4.94
C TRP A 574 -15.57 15.75 3.81
N HIS A 575 -16.50 14.81 3.99
CA HIS A 575 -16.91 13.90 2.93
C HIS A 575 -17.46 14.66 1.72
N ASN A 576 -18.39 15.59 1.96
CA ASN A 576 -18.97 16.44 0.92
C ASN A 576 -17.91 17.34 0.28
N THR A 577 -16.99 17.90 1.05
CA THR A 577 -15.86 18.70 0.52
C THR A 577 -14.98 17.88 -0.42
N LEU A 578 -14.69 16.62 -0.09
CA LEU A 578 -13.90 15.73 -0.95
C LEU A 578 -14.63 15.42 -2.25
N ILE A 579 -15.94 15.17 -2.20
CA ILE A 579 -16.77 14.97 -3.41
C ILE A 579 -16.72 16.23 -4.30
N GLN A 580 -16.93 17.42 -3.71
CA GLN A 580 -16.89 18.68 -4.44
C GLN A 580 -15.50 18.98 -5.02
N ALA A 581 -14.43 18.64 -4.30
CA ALA A 581 -13.06 18.78 -4.78
C ALA A 581 -12.75 17.85 -5.97
N ASP A 582 -13.29 16.62 -5.98
CA ASP A 582 -13.17 15.66 -7.08
C ASP A 582 -13.88 16.16 -8.34
N HIS A 583 -15.11 16.65 -8.19
CA HIS A 583 -15.85 17.29 -9.26
C HIS A 583 -15.11 18.52 -9.81
N LEU A 584 -14.57 19.37 -8.93
CA LEU A 584 -13.79 20.53 -9.36
C LEU A 584 -12.53 20.14 -10.12
N ALA A 585 -11.80 19.12 -9.66
CA ALA A 585 -10.61 18.61 -10.33
C ALA A 585 -10.92 18.18 -11.77
N THR A 586 -12.06 17.51 -11.96
CA THR A 586 -12.53 17.04 -13.26
C THR A 586 -13.00 18.21 -14.13
N ASN A 587 -13.77 19.14 -13.57
CA ASN A 587 -14.24 20.33 -14.30
C ASN A 587 -13.08 21.20 -14.79
N LEU A 588 -11.99 21.29 -14.02
CA LEU A 588 -10.77 22.01 -14.42
C LEU A 588 -10.09 21.41 -15.67
N LEU A 589 -10.31 20.12 -15.97
CA LEU A 589 -9.87 19.52 -17.24
C LEU A 589 -10.71 20.02 -18.42
N GLU A 590 -12.01 20.27 -18.20
CA GLU A 590 -12.91 20.74 -19.24
C GLU A 590 -12.66 22.22 -19.52
N ASP A 591 -12.82 23.10 -18.54
CA ASP A 591 -12.56 24.54 -18.65
C ASP A 591 -12.08 25.11 -17.30
N THR A 592 -11.55 26.33 -17.30
CA THR A 592 -11.21 27.04 -16.05
C THR A 592 -12.32 28.09 -15.78
N PRO A 593 -13.33 27.80 -14.95
CA PRO A 593 -14.36 28.77 -14.61
C PRO A 593 -13.76 30.07 -14.04
N ALA A 594 -14.33 31.22 -14.39
CA ALA A 594 -13.87 32.52 -13.90
C ALA A 594 -13.88 32.64 -12.35
N HIS A 595 -14.71 31.83 -11.68
CA HIS A 595 -14.87 31.82 -10.22
C HIS A 595 -14.13 30.68 -9.50
N THR A 596 -13.23 29.95 -10.18
CA THR A 596 -12.56 28.77 -9.59
C THR A 596 -11.82 29.13 -8.30
N THR A 597 -11.10 30.26 -8.26
CA THR A 597 -10.36 30.69 -7.06
C THR A 597 -11.30 30.93 -5.87
N ALA A 598 -12.43 31.62 -6.10
CA ALA A 598 -13.42 31.89 -5.07
C ALA A 598 -14.11 30.60 -4.59
N TYR A 599 -14.34 29.64 -5.48
CA TYR A 599 -14.91 28.35 -5.14
C TYR A 599 -13.94 27.49 -4.30
N ILE A 600 -12.64 27.47 -4.63
CA ILE A 600 -11.62 26.80 -3.81
C ILE A 600 -11.55 27.44 -2.42
N GLU A 601 -11.61 28.78 -2.32
CA GLU A 601 -11.67 29.47 -1.04
C GLU A 601 -12.92 29.13 -0.23
N GLN A 602 -14.07 28.99 -0.87
CA GLN A 602 -15.31 28.56 -0.22
C GLN A 602 -15.20 27.13 0.31
N LEU A 603 -14.64 26.20 -0.47
CA LEU A 603 -14.39 24.82 -0.03
C LEU A 603 -13.41 24.78 1.15
N GLU A 604 -12.36 25.60 1.11
CA GLU A 604 -11.39 25.69 2.21
C GLU A 604 -12.01 26.27 3.48
N ARG A 605 -12.91 27.26 3.37
CA ARG A 605 -13.66 27.80 4.52
C ARG A 605 -14.66 26.79 5.08
N ASN A 606 -15.35 26.04 4.23
CA ASN A 606 -16.31 25.02 4.67
C ASN A 606 -15.62 23.82 5.36
N ALA A 607 -14.34 23.58 5.06
CA ALA A 607 -13.57 22.47 5.63
C ALA A 607 -12.94 22.79 7.00
N GLN A 608 -12.84 24.08 7.36
CA GLN A 608 -12.35 24.58 8.65
C GLN A 608 -13.49 24.54 9.68
#